data_AF-A0A9P8UFE1-F1
#
_entry.id   AF-A0A9P8UFE1-F1
#
_cell.length_a   1.000
_cell.length_b   1.000
_cell.length_c   1.000
_cell.angle_alpha   90.00
_cell.angle_beta   90.00
_cell.angle_gamma   90.00
#
_symmetry.space_group_name_H-M   'P 1'
#
loop_
_entity.id
_entity.type
_entity.pdbx_description
1 polymer ?
#
loop_
_entity_poly.entity_id
_entity_poly.type
_entity_poly.pdbx_seq_one_letter_code
_entity_poly.pdbx_strand_id
1 'polypeptide(L)'
;LRLLLERGHSLTGADAFGRTALHWAARGGYEDVVQYILREGKSADAETADGMTPLHWAAKHGHAEVVAELLVGADPSASTADGRTALHWAASRGHTYIVEMLLADRRVHADTQSRNGWTAL
;
A
#
# COMPACT_ATOMS: atom_id res chain seq x y z
N LEU A 1 -14.44 -1.00 9.90
CA LEU A 1 -13.17 -0.32 10.30
C LEU A 1 -13.47 1.03 10.93
N ARG A 2 -14.15 1.95 10.22
CA ARG A 2 -14.60 3.26 10.74
C ARG A 2 -15.36 3.19 12.08
N LEU A 3 -16.32 2.28 12.20
CA LEU A 3 -17.08 2.06 13.45
C LEU A 3 -16.20 1.60 14.65
N LEU A 4 -15.08 0.92 14.40
CA LEU A 4 -14.18 0.46 15.47
C LEU A 4 -13.31 1.62 15.99
N LEU A 5 -12.90 2.51 15.08
CA LEU A 5 -12.20 3.76 15.39
C LEU A 5 -13.07 4.71 16.21
N GLU A 6 -14.32 4.91 15.80
CA GLU A 6 -15.29 5.76 16.53
C GLU A 6 -15.59 5.23 17.94
N ARG A 7 -15.42 3.93 18.18
CA ARG A 7 -15.60 3.29 19.50
C ARG A 7 -14.31 3.15 20.31
N GLY A 8 -13.25 3.88 19.95
CA GLY A 8 -12.00 3.93 20.71
C GLY A 8 -11.23 2.62 20.77
N HIS A 9 -11.47 1.68 19.83
CA HIS A 9 -10.66 0.48 19.77
C HIS A 9 -9.27 0.81 19.24
N SER A 10 -8.25 0.43 20.00
CA SER A 10 -6.85 0.62 19.63
C SER A 10 -6.51 -0.15 18.34
N LEU A 11 -6.07 0.56 17.30
CA LEU A 11 -5.58 -0.03 16.05
C LEU A 11 -4.10 -0.45 16.12
N THR A 12 -3.55 -0.61 17.32
CA THR A 12 -2.10 -0.72 17.56
C THR A 12 -1.49 -2.08 17.23
N GLY A 13 -2.31 -3.11 16.97
CA GLY A 13 -1.83 -4.47 16.72
C GLY A 13 -1.81 -4.85 15.24
N ALA A 14 -0.76 -5.55 14.83
CA ALA A 14 -0.80 -6.40 13.65
C ALA A 14 -1.46 -7.74 14.01
N ASP A 15 -2.18 -8.35 13.07
CA ASP A 15 -2.66 -9.72 13.25
C ASP A 15 -1.55 -10.77 13.01
N ALA A 16 -1.90 -12.06 13.12
CA ALA A 16 -0.95 -13.17 12.97
C ALA A 16 -0.21 -13.21 11.61
N PHE A 17 -0.66 -12.44 10.62
CA PHE A 17 -0.04 -12.34 9.30
C PHE A 17 0.71 -11.01 9.09
N GLY A 18 0.88 -10.21 10.14
CA GLY A 18 1.51 -8.89 10.07
C GLY A 18 0.58 -7.79 9.54
N ARG A 19 -0.72 -8.07 9.34
CA ARG A 19 -1.65 -7.07 8.77
C ARG A 19 -2.06 -6.09 9.86
N THR A 20 -1.75 -4.82 9.64
CA THR A 20 -2.18 -3.70 10.48
C THR A 20 -3.53 -3.15 10.03
N ALA A 21 -4.12 -2.27 10.85
CA ALA A 21 -5.32 -1.53 10.44
C ALA A 21 -5.12 -0.72 9.15
N LEU A 22 -3.90 -0.22 8.91
CA LEU A 22 -3.57 0.53 7.71
C LEU A 22 -3.67 -0.34 6.44
N HIS A 23 -3.32 -1.63 6.51
CA HIS A 23 -3.55 -2.57 5.41
C HIS A 23 -5.03 -2.70 5.09
N TRP A 24 -5.86 -2.90 6.11
CA TRP A 24 -7.31 -3.05 5.93
C TRP A 24 -7.97 -1.77 5.42
N ALA A 25 -7.52 -0.61 5.89
CA ALA A 25 -7.94 0.69 5.38
C ALA A 25 -7.55 0.85 3.92
N ALA A 26 -6.31 0.49 3.57
CA ALA A 26 -5.80 0.61 2.22
C ALA A 26 -6.49 -0.30 1.22
N ARG A 27 -6.80 -1.55 1.59
CA ARG A 27 -7.62 -2.44 0.76
C ARG A 27 -9.07 -1.97 0.63
N GLY A 28 -9.60 -1.32 1.66
CA GLY A 28 -10.98 -0.82 1.67
C GLY A 28 -11.18 0.53 0.98
N GLY A 29 -10.12 1.24 0.64
CA GLY A 29 -10.22 2.61 0.09
C GLY A 29 -10.68 3.64 1.13
N TYR A 30 -10.48 3.36 2.43
CA TYR A 30 -10.93 4.26 3.50
C TYR A 30 -9.93 5.39 3.72
N GLU A 31 -9.93 6.37 2.83
CA GLU A 31 -9.01 7.52 2.84
C GLU A 31 -8.97 8.24 4.20
N ASP A 32 -10.14 8.54 4.77
CA ASP A 32 -10.28 9.20 6.06
C ASP A 32 -9.62 8.43 7.21
N VAL A 33 -9.74 7.10 7.17
CA VAL A 33 -9.09 6.19 8.13
C VAL A 33 -7.58 6.12 7.89
N VAL A 34 -7.13 6.10 6.63
CA VAL A 34 -5.70 6.12 6.28
C VAL A 34 -5.06 7.39 6.82
N GLN A 35 -5.64 8.56 6.53
CA GLN A 35 -5.17 9.86 7.03
C GLN A 35 -5.13 9.89 8.56
N TYR A 36 -6.19 9.39 9.23
CA TYR A 36 -6.21 9.31 10.69
C TYR A 36 -5.06 8.45 11.24
N ILE A 37 -4.85 7.25 10.68
CA ILE A 37 -3.81 6.33 11.15
C ILE A 37 -2.40 6.91 10.93
N LEU A 38 -2.15 7.58 9.80
CA LEU A 38 -0.87 8.20 9.50
C LEU A 38 -0.58 9.39 10.43
N ARG A 39 -1.60 10.19 10.77
CA ARG A 39 -1.47 11.30 11.75
C ARG A 39 -1.12 10.84 13.16
N GLU A 40 -1.54 9.62 13.53
CA GLU A 40 -1.15 8.98 14.80
C GLU A 40 0.30 8.45 14.81
N GLY A 41 1.10 8.75 13.77
CA GLY A 41 2.51 8.39 13.68
C GLY A 41 2.76 6.90 13.47
N LYS A 42 1.77 6.15 12.95
CA LYS A 42 1.96 4.74 12.60
C LYS A 42 2.77 4.62 11.32
N SER A 43 3.63 3.59 11.26
CA SER A 43 4.43 3.32 10.05
C SER A 43 3.52 3.07 8.85
N ALA A 44 3.80 3.77 7.74
CA ALA A 44 3.17 3.55 6.44
C ALA A 44 3.70 2.27 5.75
N ASP A 45 4.88 1.80 6.17
CA ASP A 45 5.63 0.68 5.59
C ASP A 45 5.54 -0.59 6.43
N ALA A 46 4.48 -0.77 7.21
CA ALA A 46 4.26 -2.04 7.89
C ALA A 46 4.15 -3.16 6.84
N GLU A 47 4.85 -4.27 7.06
CA GLU A 47 4.88 -5.40 6.13
C GLU A 47 4.09 -6.61 6.69
N THR A 48 3.36 -7.29 5.81
CA THR A 48 2.85 -8.63 6.10
C THR A 48 3.97 -9.68 6.04
N ALA A 49 3.67 -10.92 6.43
CA ALA A 49 4.61 -12.05 6.32
C ALA A 49 5.17 -12.27 4.89
N ASP A 50 4.43 -11.84 3.86
CA ASP A 50 4.83 -11.93 2.45
C ASP A 50 5.50 -10.64 1.93
N GLY A 51 5.78 -9.67 2.80
CA GLY A 51 6.36 -8.37 2.44
C GLY A 51 5.39 -7.40 1.76
N MET A 52 4.07 -7.61 1.87
CA MET A 52 3.11 -6.64 1.32
C MET A 52 2.97 -5.46 2.28
N THR A 53 3.09 -4.25 1.74
CA THR A 53 2.79 -3.00 2.47
C THR A 53 1.35 -2.51 2.20
N PRO A 54 0.82 -1.55 2.97
CA PRO A 54 -0.45 -0.88 2.63
C PRO A 54 -0.48 -0.31 1.22
N LEU A 55 0.64 0.22 0.71
CA LEU A 55 0.71 0.76 -0.66
C LEU A 55 0.47 -0.33 -1.71
N HIS A 56 1.02 -1.54 -1.52
CA HIS A 56 0.71 -2.69 -2.37
C HIS A 56 -0.79 -3.01 -2.38
N TRP A 57 -1.44 -2.92 -1.22
CA TRP A 57 -2.86 -3.22 -1.09
C TRP A 57 -3.72 -2.16 -1.78
N ALA A 58 -3.42 -0.87 -1.59
CA ALA A 58 -4.12 0.22 -2.27
C ALA A 58 -3.96 0.14 -3.79
N ALA A 59 -2.73 -0.05 -4.28
CA ALA A 59 -2.42 -0.16 -5.69
C ALA A 59 -3.10 -1.37 -6.35
N LYS A 60 -3.09 -2.54 -5.69
CA LYS A 60 -3.78 -3.75 -6.18
C LYS A 60 -5.29 -3.57 -6.31
N HIS A 61 -5.91 -2.80 -5.42
CA HIS A 61 -7.36 -2.65 -5.36
C HIS A 61 -7.89 -1.39 -6.07
N GLY A 62 -7.01 -0.52 -6.59
CA GLY A 62 -7.44 0.60 -7.42
C GLY A 62 -7.81 1.87 -6.65
N HIS A 63 -7.36 2.02 -5.40
CA HIS A 63 -7.71 3.16 -4.55
C HIS A 63 -6.71 4.30 -4.70
N ALA A 64 -6.88 5.14 -5.71
CA ALA A 64 -5.91 6.16 -6.10
C ALA A 64 -5.67 7.24 -5.03
N GLU A 65 -6.73 7.68 -4.35
CA GLU A 65 -6.65 8.65 -3.26
C GLU A 65 -5.82 8.11 -2.09
N VAL A 66 -6.02 6.84 -1.76
CA VAL A 66 -5.21 6.17 -0.73
C VAL A 66 -3.75 6.00 -1.17
N VAL A 67 -3.50 5.69 -2.45
CA VAL A 67 -2.13 5.64 -2.98
C VAL A 67 -1.44 6.99 -2.80
N ALA A 68 -2.13 8.09 -3.16
CA ALA A 68 -1.60 9.44 -3.00
C ALA A 68 -1.24 9.75 -1.54
N GLU A 69 -2.13 9.43 -0.59
CA GLU A 69 -1.88 9.62 0.85
C GLU A 69 -0.67 8.81 1.34
N LEU A 70 -0.56 7.54 0.94
CA LEU A 70 0.53 6.67 1.36
C LEU A 70 1.88 7.10 0.78
N LEU A 71 1.93 7.62 -0.45
CA LEU A 71 3.18 8.06 -1.11
C LEU A 71 3.93 9.17 -0.35
N VAL A 72 3.24 9.94 0.49
CA VAL A 72 3.83 11.00 1.32
C VAL A 72 4.84 10.45 2.33
N GLY A 73 4.62 9.23 2.84
CA GLY A 73 5.43 8.67 3.93
C GLY A 73 5.88 7.22 3.74
N ALA A 74 5.37 6.52 2.73
CA ALA A 74 5.77 5.16 2.40
C ALA A 74 6.97 5.12 1.44
N ASP A 75 7.68 4.00 1.43
CA ASP A 75 8.61 3.62 0.38
C ASP A 75 7.86 2.99 -0.81
N PRO A 76 7.76 3.69 -1.96
CA PRO A 76 7.07 3.16 -3.14
C PRO A 76 7.88 2.11 -3.90
N SER A 77 9.17 1.96 -3.59
CA SER A 77 10.05 0.96 -4.19
C SER A 77 10.02 -0.39 -3.45
N ALA A 78 9.36 -0.46 -2.29
CA ALA A 78 9.19 -1.68 -1.52
C ALA A 78 8.68 -2.83 -2.40
N SER A 79 9.26 -4.00 -2.22
CA SER A 79 8.94 -5.21 -2.99
C SER A 79 8.58 -6.36 -2.05
N THR A 80 7.56 -7.13 -2.42
CA THR A 80 7.18 -8.35 -1.71
C THR A 80 8.28 -9.41 -1.75
N ALA A 81 8.08 -10.51 -1.03
CA ALA A 81 8.91 -11.69 -1.16
C ALA A 81 9.10 -12.06 -2.65
N ASP A 82 8.06 -12.08 -3.48
CA ASP A 82 8.20 -12.41 -4.91
C ASP A 82 8.86 -11.32 -5.79
N GLY A 83 9.38 -10.25 -5.19
CA GLY A 83 9.98 -9.11 -5.87
C GLY A 83 8.97 -8.19 -6.56
N ARG A 84 7.68 -8.31 -6.24
CA ARG A 84 6.63 -7.47 -6.84
C ARG A 84 6.48 -6.19 -6.04
N THR A 85 6.57 -5.05 -6.72
CA THR A 85 6.30 -3.71 -6.17
C THR A 85 4.83 -3.33 -6.30
N ALA A 86 4.41 -2.22 -5.69
CA ALA A 86 3.09 -1.63 -5.90
C ALA A 86 2.77 -1.40 -7.40
N LEU A 87 3.78 -1.01 -8.20
CA LEU A 87 3.64 -0.81 -9.64
C LEU A 87 3.23 -2.10 -10.37
N HIS A 88 3.83 -3.25 -10.03
CA HIS A 88 3.45 -4.55 -10.60
C HIS A 88 1.97 -4.87 -10.33
N TRP A 89 1.49 -4.57 -9.13
CA TRP A 89 0.10 -4.84 -8.76
C TRP A 89 -0.89 -3.89 -9.46
N ALA A 90 -0.57 -2.60 -9.58
CA ALA A 90 -1.40 -1.65 -10.32
C ALA A 90 -1.50 -2.02 -11.80
N ALA A 91 -0.35 -2.29 -12.44
CA ALA A 91 -0.28 -2.62 -13.87
C ALA A 91 -0.99 -3.94 -14.19
N SER A 92 -0.73 -5.01 -13.42
CA SER A 92 -1.41 -6.31 -13.61
C SER A 92 -2.93 -6.27 -13.42
N ARG A 93 -3.45 -5.20 -12.80
CA ARG A 93 -4.89 -4.98 -12.58
C ARG A 93 -5.49 -3.95 -13.55
N GLY A 94 -4.67 -3.32 -14.40
CA GLY A 94 -5.12 -2.30 -15.34
C GLY A 94 -5.44 -0.94 -14.72
N HIS A 95 -4.92 -0.65 -13.52
CA HIS A 95 -5.17 0.63 -12.82
C HIS A 95 -4.24 1.72 -13.37
N THR A 96 -4.50 2.18 -14.58
CA THR A 96 -3.62 3.08 -15.35
C THR A 96 -3.31 4.39 -14.62
N TYR A 97 -4.29 5.01 -13.98
CA TYR A 97 -4.07 6.26 -13.22
C TYR A 97 -3.11 6.05 -12.03
N ILE A 98 -3.18 4.89 -11.36
CA ILE A 98 -2.24 4.55 -10.28
C ILE A 98 -0.85 4.25 -10.85
N VAL A 99 -0.77 3.59 -12.01
CA VAL A 99 0.51 3.37 -12.70
C VAL A 99 1.19 4.69 -13.01
N GLU A 100 0.48 5.66 -13.58
CA GLU A 100 0.99 7.00 -13.87
C GLU A 100 1.43 7.71 -12.59
N MET A 101 0.62 7.64 -11.53
CA MET A 101 0.93 8.24 -10.23
C MET A 101 2.21 7.64 -9.61
N LEU A 102 2.36 6.32 -9.64
CA LEU A 102 3.56 5.66 -9.12
C LEU A 102 4.80 6.01 -9.95
N LEU A 103 4.69 6.05 -11.27
CA LEU A 103 5.80 6.40 -12.17
C LEU A 103 6.22 7.87 -12.08
N ALA A 104 5.36 8.74 -11.56
CA ALA A 104 5.70 10.14 -11.28
C ALA A 104 6.63 10.27 -10.05
N ASP A 105 6.68 9.26 -9.17
CA ASP A 105 7.61 9.24 -8.04
C ASP A 105 8.99 8.76 -8.49
N ARG A 106 10.01 9.59 -8.27
CA ARG A 106 11.40 9.32 -8.71
C ARG A 106 12.04 8.09 -8.07
N ARG A 107 11.46 7.56 -6.99
CA ARG A 107 11.93 6.34 -6.32
C ARG A 107 11.45 5.07 -7.04
N VAL A 108 10.45 5.18 -7.92
CA VAL A 108 9.87 4.05 -8.65
C VAL A 108 10.55 3.90 -10.01
N HIS A 109 10.97 2.67 -10.32
CA HIS A 109 11.62 2.33 -11.57
C HIS A 109 10.75 1.34 -12.38
N ALA A 110 10.40 1.70 -13.61
CA ALA A 110 9.52 0.91 -14.48
C ALA A 110 10.10 -0.45 -14.90
N ASP A 111 11.42 -0.55 -14.92
CA ASP A 111 12.21 -1.73 -15.28
C ASP A 111 12.50 -2.65 -14.09
N THR A 112 11.98 -2.35 -12.90
CA THR A 112 12.11 -3.23 -11.72
C THR A 112 11.55 -4.61 -12.04
N GLN A 113 12.37 -5.64 -11.88
CA GLN A 113 11.97 -7.03 -12.16
C GLN A 113 11.53 -7.74 -10.88
N SER A 114 10.43 -8.48 -10.98
CA SER A 114 10.08 -9.52 -10.01
C SER A 114 11.11 -10.64 -9.98
N ARG A 115 11.06 -11.53 -8.98
CA ARG A 115 11.96 -12.71 -8.88
C ARG A 115 11.96 -13.60 -10.14
N ASN A 116 10.88 -13.55 -10.93
CA ASN A 116 10.74 -14.33 -12.16
C ASN A 116 11.18 -13.55 -13.41
N GLY A 117 11.81 -12.38 -13.28
CA GLY A 117 12.32 -11.56 -14.38
C GLY A 117 11.27 -10.67 -15.07
N TRP A 118 10.02 -10.65 -14.61
CA TRP A 118 8.95 -9.83 -15.20
C TRP A 118 9.00 -8.41 -14.68
N THR A 119 8.93 -7.44 -15.60
CA THR A 119 8.66 -6.03 -15.31
C THR A 119 7.17 -5.81 -15.05
N ALA A 120 6.83 -4.64 -14.51
CA ALA A 120 5.43 -4.27 -14.29
C ALA A 120 4.67 -3.95 -15.59
N LEU A 121 5.38 -3.39 -16.58
CA LEU A 121 4.86 -2.97 -17.89
C LEU A 121 5.29 -3.95 -18.99
#